data_AF-A0A662HRE3-F1
#
_entry.id   AF-A0A662HRE3-F1
#
_cell.length_a   1.000
_cell.length_b   1.000
_cell.length_c   1.000
_cell.angle_alpha   90.00
_cell.angle_beta   90.00
_cell.angle_gamma   90.00
#
_symmetry.space_group_name_H-M   'P 1'
#
loop_
_entity.id
_entity.type
_entity.pdbx_description
1 polymer ?
#
loop_
_entity_poly.entity_id
_entity_poly.type
_entity_poly.pdbx_seq_one_letter_code
_entity_poly.pdbx_strand_id
1 'polypeptide(L)'
;MSTKCNVFCPKFRCLKKALRRRFMGGKNIAWCTWVNDPCKGYKCTYALCLAHAMLPDGTCTLLSPKKAPKRRSLEEEILEEERKFASIERKLRKVSRRDLIDIS
;
A
#
# COMPACT_ATOMS: atom_id res chain seq x y z
N MET A 1 -3.61 15.67 7.64
CA MET A 1 -2.18 15.26 7.73
C MET A 1 -1.61 15.22 6.32
N SER A 2 -0.41 15.78 6.11
CA SER A 2 0.27 15.65 4.80
C SER A 2 0.62 14.18 4.59
N THR A 3 0.06 13.58 3.54
CA THR A 3 0.30 12.19 3.13
C THR A 3 1.67 11.98 2.48
N LYS A 4 2.41 13.07 2.22
CA LYS A 4 3.71 13.00 1.55
C LYS A 4 4.86 12.75 2.54
N CYS A 5 5.83 11.94 2.11
CA CYS A 5 7.07 11.71 2.81
C CYS A 5 7.87 13.02 2.97
N ASN A 6 8.40 13.22 4.17
CA ASN A 6 9.22 14.37 4.51
C ASN A 6 10.67 13.97 4.84
N VAL A 7 11.61 14.89 4.65
CA VAL A 7 13.06 14.65 4.84
C VAL A 7 13.44 14.53 6.30
N PHE A 8 12.62 15.07 7.20
CA PHE A 8 12.80 14.99 8.64
C PHE A 8 12.21 13.71 9.25
N CYS A 9 11.65 12.83 8.42
CA CYS A 9 11.04 11.60 8.89
C CYS A 9 12.14 10.71 9.47
N PRO A 10 11.94 10.10 10.65
CA PRO A 10 12.94 9.23 11.26
C PRO A 10 13.37 8.07 10.35
N LYS A 11 12.50 7.65 9.43
CA LYS A 11 12.72 6.56 8.48
C LYS A 11 13.33 7.01 7.14
N PHE A 12 13.45 8.32 6.90
CA PHE A 12 14.05 8.84 5.68
C PHE A 12 15.57 8.70 5.74
N ARG A 13 16.17 8.14 4.68
CA ARG A 13 17.61 7.99 4.52
C ARG A 13 18.03 8.37 3.11
N CYS A 14 19.29 8.77 2.98
CA CYS A 14 19.94 9.02 1.69
C CYS A 14 20.91 7.88 1.40
N LEU A 15 20.75 7.21 0.26
CA LEU A 15 21.63 6.11 -0.17
C LEU A 15 23.09 6.54 -0.30
N LYS A 16 23.34 7.77 -0.79
CA LYS A 16 24.68 8.37 -0.88
C LYS A 16 25.26 8.83 0.46
N LYS A 17 24.51 8.70 1.58
CA LYS A 17 24.90 9.16 2.93
C LYS A 17 25.30 10.65 3.03
N ALA A 18 24.92 11.45 2.03
CA ALA A 18 25.25 12.87 1.91
C ALA A 18 24.25 13.82 2.61
N LEU A 19 23.18 13.29 3.20
CA LEU A 19 22.20 14.09 3.92
C LEU A 19 22.77 14.53 5.28
N ARG A 20 22.72 15.83 5.55
CA ARG A 20 23.05 16.44 6.85
C ARG A 20 21.95 17.42 7.25
N ARG A 21 21.62 17.46 8.54
CA ARG A 21 20.74 18.50 9.08
C ARG A 21 21.62 19.67 9.51
N ARG A 22 21.34 20.85 8.98
CA ARG A 22 22.03 22.09 9.34
C ARG A 22 21.01 23.06 9.90
N PHE A 23 21.43 23.87 10.85
CA PHE A 23 20.64 24.97 11.36
C PHE A 23 21.13 26.25 10.69
N MET A 24 20.28 26.88 9.87
CA MET A 24 20.60 28.11 9.16
C MET A 24 19.43 29.07 9.27
N GLY A 25 19.70 30.32 9.65
CA GLY A 25 18.67 31.36 9.76
C GLY A 25 17.50 31.00 10.69
N GLY A 26 17.78 30.31 11.81
CA GLY A 26 16.75 29.91 12.77
C GLY A 26 15.92 28.68 12.36
N LYS A 27 16.22 28.02 11.23
CA LYS A 27 15.46 26.88 10.72
C LYS A 27 16.34 25.66 10.53
N ASN A 28 15.79 24.48 10.81
CA ASN A 28 16.38 23.20 10.45
C ASN A 28 16.22 22.98 8.95
N ILE A 29 17.34 22.93 8.22
CA ILE A 29 17.39 22.67 6.79
C ILE A 29 18.06 21.32 6.56
N ALA A 30 17.44 20.51 5.71
CA ALA A 30 18.05 19.31 5.18
C ALA A 30 19.02 19.69 4.04
N TRP A 31 20.32 19.46 4.24
CA TRP A 31 21.39 19.83 3.31
C TRP A 31 22.02 18.60 2.68
N CYS A 32 22.28 18.65 1.36
CA CYS A 32 23.02 17.62 0.65
C CYS A 32 24.48 18.04 0.53
N THR A 33 25.41 17.36 1.20
CA THR A 33 26.85 17.68 1.14
C THR A 33 27.52 17.28 -0.16
N TRP A 34 26.86 16.47 -1.00
CA TRP A 34 27.41 16.04 -2.28
C TRP A 34 27.25 17.11 -3.36
N VAL A 35 26.06 17.70 -3.47
CA VAL A 35 25.76 18.78 -4.44
C VAL A 35 25.96 20.16 -3.81
N ASN A 36 26.09 20.23 -2.47
CA ASN A 36 26.07 21.47 -1.70
C ASN A 36 24.81 22.32 -1.94
N ASP A 37 23.65 21.67 -1.91
CA ASP A 37 22.34 22.27 -2.18
C ASP A 37 21.29 21.72 -1.17
N PRO A 38 20.16 22.41 -0.91
CA PRO A 38 19.08 21.86 -0.10
C PRO A 38 18.57 20.53 -0.63
N CYS A 39 18.20 19.63 0.28
CA CYS A 39 17.74 18.30 -0.08
C CYS A 39 16.38 18.37 -0.81
N LYS A 40 16.31 17.75 -2.00
CA LYS A 40 15.08 17.63 -2.82
C LYS A 40 14.04 16.65 -2.25
N GLY A 41 14.33 15.99 -1.13
CA GLY A 41 13.44 15.04 -0.46
C GLY A 41 13.06 13.84 -1.32
N TYR A 42 11.77 13.49 -1.38
CA TYR A 42 11.27 12.31 -2.11
C TYR A 42 11.56 12.34 -3.61
N LYS A 43 11.78 13.53 -4.20
CA LYS A 43 12.16 13.69 -5.61
C LYS A 43 13.63 13.36 -5.90
N CYS A 44 14.44 13.14 -4.86
CA CYS A 44 15.83 12.76 -5.03
C CYS A 44 15.93 11.28 -5.42
N THR A 45 16.74 10.97 -6.44
CA THR A 45 17.00 9.58 -6.88
C THR A 45 17.63 8.71 -5.80
N TYR A 46 18.27 9.33 -4.81
CA TYR A 46 18.91 8.65 -3.67
C TYR A 46 18.04 8.65 -2.41
N ALA A 47 16.78 9.07 -2.49
CA ALA A 47 15.85 9.05 -1.37
C ALA A 47 15.40 7.61 -1.07
N LEU A 48 15.53 7.20 0.20
CA LEU A 48 15.12 5.88 0.66
C LEU A 48 14.25 6.00 1.91
N CYS A 49 13.15 5.25 1.94
CA CYS A 49 12.38 5.00 3.15
C CYS A 49 12.79 3.65 3.72
N LEU A 50 13.32 3.62 4.95
CA LEU A 50 13.72 2.38 5.62
C LEU A 50 12.58 1.39 5.85
N ALA A 51 11.33 1.87 5.87
CA ALA A 51 10.15 1.00 5.97
C ALA A 51 9.56 0.62 4.61
N HIS A 52 10.21 1.00 3.50
CA HIS A 52 9.74 0.74 2.13
C HIS A 52 8.28 1.17 1.87
N ALA A 53 7.83 2.20 2.58
CA ALA A 53 6.46 2.69 2.55
C ALA A 53 6.28 3.95 1.69
N MET A 54 7.34 4.44 1.05
CA MET A 54 7.31 5.63 0.21
C MET A 54 7.06 5.21 -1.24
N LEU A 55 5.95 5.67 -1.81
CA LEU A 55 5.62 5.48 -3.21
C LEU A 55 6.38 6.48 -4.11
N PRO A 56 6.50 6.21 -5.43
CA PRO A 56 7.23 7.07 -6.36
C PRO A 56 6.69 8.50 -6.48
N ASP A 57 5.39 8.69 -6.21
CA ASP A 57 4.72 9.99 -6.15
C ASP A 57 5.07 10.80 -4.89
N GLY A 58 5.77 10.16 -3.94
CA GLY A 58 6.14 10.69 -2.64
C GLY A 58 5.13 10.39 -1.54
N THR A 59 4.09 9.61 -1.79
CA THR A 59 3.06 9.28 -0.80
C THR A 59 3.55 8.20 0.18
N CYS A 60 3.30 8.39 1.47
CA CYS A 60 3.64 7.44 2.51
C CYS A 60 2.44 6.51 2.80
N THR A 61 2.57 5.22 2.50
CA THR A 61 1.51 4.22 2.72
C THR A 61 1.19 4.00 4.20
N LEU A 62 2.11 4.33 5.11
CA LEU A 62 1.87 4.28 6.57
C LEU A 62 0.95 5.40 7.06
N LEU A 63 0.97 6.55 6.37
CA LEU A 63 0.14 7.71 6.67
C LEU A 63 -1.12 7.75 5.80
N SER A 64 -1.13 6.98 4.70
CA SER A 64 -2.32 6.81 3.89
C SER A 64 -3.39 6.13 4.73
N PRO A 65 -4.62 6.67 4.79
CA PRO A 65 -5.72 5.94 5.41
C PRO A 65 -5.83 4.60 4.70
N LYS A 66 -5.67 3.51 5.45
CA LYS A 66 -6.07 2.20 4.96
C LYS A 66 -7.53 2.36 4.60
N LYS A 67 -7.91 2.12 3.33
CA LYS A 67 -9.31 1.80 3.04
C LYS A 67 -9.62 0.65 3.98
N ALA A 68 -10.40 0.90 5.02
CA ALA A 68 -10.88 -0.18 5.86
C ALA A 68 -11.46 -1.19 4.88
N PRO A 69 -11.11 -2.48 4.96
CA PRO A 69 -11.87 -3.47 4.22
C PRO A 69 -13.33 -3.16 4.55
N LYS A 70 -14.16 -3.00 3.51
CA LYS A 70 -15.59 -2.80 3.71
C LYS A 70 -15.99 -3.96 4.60
N ARG A 71 -16.19 -3.71 5.90
CA ARG A 71 -16.57 -4.75 6.85
C ARG A 71 -17.96 -5.13 6.39
N ARG A 72 -18.04 -6.14 5.52
CA ARG A 72 -19.29 -6.84 5.27
C ARG A 72 -19.67 -7.40 6.63
N SER A 73 -20.95 -7.29 7.00
CA SER A 73 -21.35 -7.93 8.26
C SER A 73 -21.13 -9.43 8.12
N LEU A 74 -20.92 -10.13 9.23
CA LEU A 74 -20.83 -11.59 9.24
C LEU A 74 -22.06 -12.21 8.55
N GLU A 75 -23.23 -11.57 8.69
CA GLU A 75 -24.47 -12.00 8.04
C GLU A 75 -24.40 -11.87 6.51
N GLU A 76 -23.82 -10.77 6.00
CA GLU A 76 -23.63 -10.59 4.55
C GLU A 76 -22.69 -11.65 3.94
N GLU A 77 -21.65 -12.06 4.68
CA GLU A 77 -20.72 -13.10 4.23
C GLU A 77 -21.38 -14.48 4.19
N ILE A 78 -22.10 -14.86 5.25
CA ILE A 78 -22.86 -16.12 5.33
C ILE A 78 -23.87 -16.22 4.18
N LEU A 79 -24.65 -15.15 3.94
CA LEU A 79 -25.66 -15.14 2.88
C LEU A 79 -25.06 -15.30 1.48
N GLU A 80 -23.86 -14.75 1.24
CA GLU A 80 -23.17 -14.89 -0.03
C GLU A 80 -22.61 -16.31 -0.22
N GLU A 81 -22.13 -16.95 0.85
CA GLU A 81 -21.69 -18.34 0.83
C GLU A 81 -22.85 -19.31 0.58
N GLU A 82 -23.99 -19.13 1.24
CA GLU A 82 -25.20 -19.93 1.00
C GLU A 82 -25.65 -19.85 -0.47
N ARG A 83 -25.63 -18.65 -1.07
CA ARG A 83 -25.95 -18.49 -2.51
C ARG A 83 -24.97 -19.23 -3.41
N LYS A 84 -23.67 -19.20 -3.08
CA LYS A 84 -22.63 -19.93 -3.83
C LYS A 84 -22.86 -21.44 -3.72
N PHE A 85 -23.12 -21.95 -2.52
CA PHE A 85 -23.44 -23.36 -2.27
C PHE A 85 -24.67 -23.81 -3.06
N ALA A 86 -25.77 -23.05 -2.99
CA ALA A 86 -27.00 -23.35 -3.74
C ALA A 86 -26.80 -23.30 -5.28
N SER A 87 -25.86 -22.50 -5.77
CA SER A 87 -25.50 -22.47 -7.19
C SER A 87 -24.69 -23.71 -7.60
N ILE A 88 -23.74 -24.12 -6.75
CA ILE A 88 -22.93 -25.34 -6.96
C ILE A 88 -23.83 -26.58 -6.92
N GLU A 89 -24.72 -26.71 -5.95
CA GLU A 89 -25.68 -27.82 -5.86
C GLU A 89 -26.57 -27.94 -7.10
N ARG A 90 -27.10 -26.81 -7.59
CA ARG A 90 -27.90 -26.81 -8.83
C ARG A 90 -27.09 -27.25 -10.05
N LYS A 91 -25.81 -26.88 -10.12
CA LYS A 91 -24.92 -27.33 -11.20
C LYS A 91 -24.61 -28.82 -11.07
N LEU A 92 -24.32 -29.31 -9.86
CA LEU A 92 -24.08 -30.74 -9.59
C LEU A 92 -25.29 -31.59 -9.95
N ARG A 93 -26.51 -31.18 -9.56
CA ARG A 93 -27.76 -31.87 -9.94
C ARG A 93 -27.98 -31.93 -11.46
N LYS A 94 -27.52 -30.95 -12.21
CA LYS A 94 -27.59 -30.95 -13.69
C LYS A 94 -26.55 -31.88 -14.30
N VAL A 95 -25.36 -31.98 -13.72
CA VAL A 95 -24.31 -32.90 -14.16
C VAL A 95 -24.72 -34.35 -13.87
N SER A 96 -25.16 -34.65 -12.64
CA SER A 96 -25.63 -36.00 -12.28
C SER A 96 -26.81 -36.48 -13.12
N ARG A 97 -27.60 -35.57 -13.71
CA ARG A 97 -28.72 -35.89 -14.60
C ARG A 97 -28.28 -36.09 -16.06
N ARG A 98 -27.09 -35.60 -16.46
CA ARG A 98 -26.48 -35.89 -17.78
C ARG A 98 -25.80 -37.25 -17.77
N ASP A 99 -25.09 -37.59 -16.69
CA ASP A 99 -24.39 -38.87 -16.57
C ASP A 99 -25.36 -40.08 -16.58
N LEU A 100 -26.63 -39.87 -16.18
CA LEU A 100 -27.69 -40.89 -16.26
C LEU A 100 -28.32 -41.04 -17.67
N ILE A 101 -28.15 -40.05 -18.56
CA ILE A 101 -28.72 -40.08 -19.92
C ILE A 101 -27.72 -40.69 -20.91
N ASP A 102 -26.42 -40.55 -20.68
CA ASP A 102 -25.35 -41.12 -21.54
C ASP A 102 -25.12 -42.64 -21.36
N ILE A 103 -25.92 -43.33 -20.53
CA ILE A 103 -25.87 -44.80 -20.30
C ILE A 103 -27.09 -45.54 -20.93
N SER A 104 -28.08 -44.82 -21.47
CA SER A 104 -29.25 -45.40 -22.18
C SER A 104 -29.13 -45.25 -23.69
#